data_AF-A0A382SHF0-F1
#
_entry.id   AF-A0A382SHF0-F1
#
_cell.length_a   1.000
_cell.length_b   1.000
_cell.length_c   1.000
_cell.angle_alpha   90.00
_cell.angle_beta   90.00
_cell.angle_gamma   90.00
#
_symmetry.space_group_name_H-M   'P 1'
#
loop_
_entity.id
_entity.type
_entity.pdbx_description
1 polymer ?
#
loop_
_entity_poly.entity_id
_entity_poly.type
_entity_poly.pdbx_seq_one_letter_code
_entity_poly.pdbx_strand_id
1 'polypeptide(L)'
;MKTGLGFRGWFYFRMGWSTYLVFLLGAINTLTLTYFLAVDNYPELMTIFPTFEQYVLIMVSCGIPILVVVGYAHYKKTRAYKSEAEILVESNPYVRRNTVNLDMTIRLNLKLLSLILKLSKKETVDEKEIEEIEKLQKHIVNLVQNRSLTDQIDMDYLMKEIAKT
;
A
#
# COMPACT_ATOMS: atom_id res chain seq x y z
N MET A 1 -17.11 5.02 18.83
CA MET A 1 -15.98 5.96 18.69
C MET A 1 -16.49 7.34 18.25
N LYS A 2 -16.92 8.19 19.20
CA LYS A 2 -17.41 9.56 18.93
C LYS A 2 -16.35 10.65 19.24
N THR A 3 -15.15 10.24 19.62
CA THR A 3 -14.03 11.15 19.89
C THR A 3 -13.35 11.54 18.57
N GLY A 4 -13.13 12.84 18.37
CA GLY A 4 -12.31 13.36 17.27
C GLY A 4 -13.04 13.78 15.99
N LEU A 5 -14.33 14.17 16.04
CA LEU A 5 -15.05 14.67 14.86
C LEU A 5 -14.31 15.82 14.14
N GLY A 6 -13.71 16.75 14.89
CA GLY A 6 -12.88 17.82 14.34
C GLY A 6 -11.63 17.30 13.62
N PHE A 7 -10.89 16.37 14.23
CA PHE A 7 -9.71 15.76 13.60
C PHE A 7 -10.06 14.95 12.35
N ARG A 8 -11.20 14.26 12.35
CA ARG A 8 -11.68 13.52 11.17
C ARG A 8 -12.13 14.46 10.06
N GLY A 9 -12.86 15.52 10.41
CA GLY A 9 -13.24 16.57 9.46
C GLY A 9 -12.02 17.25 8.84
N TRP A 10 -11.02 17.60 9.65
CA TRP A 10 -9.76 18.15 9.18
C TRP A 10 -8.98 17.17 8.30
N PHE A 11 -8.96 15.88 8.66
CA PHE A 11 -8.36 14.84 7.83
C PHE A 11 -9.04 14.76 6.46
N TYR A 12 -10.39 14.71 6.40
CA TYR A 12 -11.12 14.69 5.14
C TYR A 12 -10.89 15.94 4.30
N PHE A 13 -10.86 17.11 4.95
CA PHE A 13 -10.53 18.37 4.27
C PHE A 13 -9.13 18.32 3.66
N ARG A 14 -8.09 17.94 4.42
CA ARG A 14 -6.72 17.84 3.90
C ARG A 14 -6.61 16.83 2.76
N MET A 15 -7.27 15.68 2.87
CA MET A 15 -7.31 14.70 1.78
C MET A 15 -7.99 15.27 0.53
N GLY A 16 -9.13 15.94 0.70
CA GLY A 16 -9.86 16.58 -0.40
C GLY A 16 -9.04 17.67 -1.09
N TRP A 17 -8.41 18.53 -0.29
CA TRP A 17 -7.55 19.61 -0.75
C TRP A 17 -6.31 19.07 -1.47
N SER A 18 -5.49 18.26 -0.79
CA SER A 18 -4.18 17.85 -1.29
C SER A 18 -4.26 16.88 -2.47
N THR A 19 -5.27 16.02 -2.53
CA THR A 19 -5.36 15.02 -3.61
C THR A 19 -6.14 15.54 -4.82
N TYR A 20 -7.30 16.17 -4.62
CA TYR A 20 -8.17 16.54 -5.73
C TYR A 20 -8.03 18.00 -6.12
N LEU A 21 -8.09 18.91 -5.14
CA LEU A 21 -8.10 20.35 -5.43
C LEU A 21 -6.74 20.81 -5.95
N VAL A 22 -5.64 20.40 -5.31
CA VAL A 22 -4.27 20.71 -5.75
C VAL A 22 -4.00 20.12 -7.14
N PHE A 23 -4.46 18.91 -7.44
CA PHE A 23 -4.31 18.32 -8.77
C PHE A 23 -5.03 19.16 -9.83
N LEU A 24 -6.29 19.53 -9.58
CA LEU A 24 -7.08 20.32 -10.52
C LEU A 24 -6.52 21.73 -10.72
N LEU A 25 -6.21 22.45 -9.63
CA LEU A 25 -5.60 23.77 -9.72
C LEU A 25 -4.22 23.72 -10.36
N GLY A 26 -3.41 22.73 -10.02
CA GLY A 26 -2.10 22.50 -10.60
C GLY A 26 -2.21 22.27 -12.11
N ALA A 27 -3.09 21.37 -12.55
CA ALA A 27 -3.31 21.11 -13.97
C ALA A 27 -3.77 22.36 -14.73
N ILE A 28 -4.77 23.08 -14.22
CA ILE A 28 -5.27 24.31 -14.85
C ILE A 28 -4.16 25.36 -14.95
N ASN A 29 -3.45 25.62 -13.85
CA ASN A 29 -2.39 26.61 -13.82
C ASN A 29 -1.22 26.22 -14.73
N THR A 30 -0.78 24.96 -14.70
CA THR A 30 0.29 24.49 -15.58
C THR A 30 -0.11 24.60 -17.04
N LEU A 31 -1.30 24.13 -17.43
CA LEU A 31 -1.77 24.26 -18.82
C LEU A 31 -1.85 25.72 -19.26
N THR A 32 -2.42 26.59 -18.41
CA THR A 32 -2.58 28.03 -18.70
C THR A 32 -1.23 28.72 -18.83
N LEU A 33 -0.36 28.59 -17.82
CA LEU A 33 0.95 29.25 -17.79
C LEU A 33 1.88 28.72 -18.88
N THR A 34 1.93 27.40 -19.09
CA THR A 34 2.75 26.83 -20.17
C THR A 34 2.29 27.31 -21.53
N TYR A 35 0.97 27.44 -21.76
CA TYR A 35 0.49 27.98 -23.03
C TYR A 35 0.87 29.45 -23.21
N PHE A 36 0.42 30.34 -22.31
CA PHE A 36 0.59 31.78 -22.50
C PHE A 36 2.03 32.28 -22.29
N LEU A 37 2.84 31.59 -21.48
CA LEU A 37 4.23 31.98 -21.28
C LEU A 37 5.19 31.29 -22.25
N ALA A 38 4.92 30.06 -22.68
CA ALA A 38 5.81 29.34 -23.58
C ALA A 38 5.20 29.16 -24.98
N VAL A 39 4.10 28.44 -25.14
CA VAL A 39 3.56 28.11 -26.48
C VAL A 39 3.29 29.34 -27.33
N ASP A 40 2.61 30.35 -26.76
CA ASP A 40 2.23 31.59 -27.44
C ASP A 40 3.43 32.43 -27.89
N ASN A 41 4.57 32.28 -27.21
CA ASN A 41 5.79 33.04 -27.49
C ASN A 41 6.78 32.33 -28.44
N TYR A 42 6.52 31.08 -28.82
CA TYR A 42 7.42 30.30 -29.69
C TYR A 42 6.70 29.92 -30.99
N PRO A 43 7.06 30.53 -32.14
CA PRO A 43 6.38 30.34 -33.41
C PRO A 43 6.25 28.87 -33.84
N GLU A 44 7.27 28.05 -33.59
CA GLU A 44 7.26 26.61 -33.90
C GLU A 44 6.15 25.86 -33.16
N LEU A 45 5.96 26.14 -31.86
CA LEU A 45 4.92 25.51 -31.05
C LEU A 45 3.52 25.97 -31.48
N MET A 46 3.39 27.23 -31.88
CA MET A 46 2.16 27.81 -32.40
C MET A 46 1.69 27.16 -33.72
N THR A 47 2.59 26.56 -34.51
CA THR A 47 2.19 25.79 -35.70
C THR A 47 1.41 24.51 -35.34
N ILE A 48 1.71 23.93 -34.18
CA ILE A 48 1.10 22.70 -33.68
C ILE A 48 -0.12 23.02 -32.79
N PHE A 49 -0.02 24.11 -32.02
CA PHE A 49 -0.99 24.51 -31.01
C PHE A 49 -1.42 25.98 -31.19
N PRO A 50 -2.22 26.28 -32.22
CA PRO A 50 -2.52 27.68 -32.60
C PRO A 50 -3.53 28.36 -31.65
N THR A 51 -4.24 27.60 -30.82
CA THR A 51 -5.20 28.15 -29.83
C THR A 51 -5.08 27.43 -28.50
N PHE A 52 -5.44 28.14 -27.42
CA PHE A 52 -5.38 27.60 -26.07
C PHE A 52 -6.29 26.39 -25.90
N GLU A 53 -7.50 26.44 -26.47
CA GLU A 53 -8.48 25.37 -26.39
C GLU A 53 -7.97 24.08 -27.07
N GLN A 54 -7.33 24.21 -28.24
CA GLN A 54 -6.74 23.07 -28.94
C GLN A 54 -5.56 22.48 -28.17
N TYR A 55 -4.68 23.33 -27.63
CA TYR A 55 -3.59 22.89 -26.77
C TYR A 55 -4.10 22.09 -25.57
N VAL A 56 -5.08 22.63 -24.84
CA VAL A 56 -5.67 21.96 -23.67
C VAL A 56 -6.29 20.62 -24.07
N LEU A 57 -7.07 20.58 -25.16
CA LEU A 57 -7.73 19.36 -25.60
C LEU A 57 -6.72 18.27 -25.96
N ILE A 58 -5.65 18.60 -26.69
CA ILE A 58 -4.60 17.64 -27.07
C ILE A 58 -3.83 17.17 -25.83
N MET A 59 -3.40 18.10 -24.98
CA MET A 59 -2.63 17.78 -23.78
C MET A 59 -3.40 16.93 -22.79
N VAL A 60 -4.70 17.19 -22.59
CA VAL A 60 -5.55 16.36 -21.72
C VAL A 60 -5.78 15.00 -22.35
N SER A 61 -6.07 14.95 -23.66
CA SER A 61 -6.35 13.69 -24.37
C SER A 61 -5.15 12.75 -24.42
N CYS A 62 -3.92 13.28 -24.53
CA CYS A 62 -2.70 12.48 -24.50
C CYS A 62 -2.18 12.28 -23.06
N GLY A 63 -2.26 13.32 -22.22
CA GLY A 63 -1.73 13.33 -20.87
C GLY A 63 -2.43 12.34 -19.95
N ILE A 64 -3.76 12.25 -19.99
CA ILE A 64 -4.50 11.29 -19.13
C ILE A 64 -4.07 9.84 -19.43
N PRO A 65 -4.07 9.34 -20.68
CA PRO A 65 -3.57 7.99 -20.98
C PRO A 65 -2.13 7.76 -20.52
N ILE A 66 -1.22 8.72 -20.74
CA ILE A 66 0.18 8.61 -20.32
C ILE A 66 0.27 8.48 -18.80
N LEU A 67 -0.43 9.33 -18.04
CA LEU A 67 -0.45 9.27 -16.58
C LEU A 67 -0.99 7.93 -16.07
N VAL A 68 -2.03 7.40 -16.71
CA VAL A 68 -2.58 6.06 -16.38
C VAL A 68 -1.54 4.97 -16.64
N VAL A 69 -0.84 4.99 -17.78
CA VAL A 69 0.19 3.99 -18.12
C VAL A 69 1.38 4.07 -17.18
N VAL A 70 1.85 5.28 -16.86
CA VAL A 70 2.96 5.50 -15.91
C VAL A 70 2.56 5.04 -14.52
N GLY A 71 1.38 5.42 -14.03
CA GLY A 71 0.86 4.96 -12.75
C GLY A 71 0.72 3.43 -12.69
N TYR A 72 0.19 2.82 -13.75
CA TYR A 72 0.10 1.37 -13.87
C TYR A 72 1.48 0.70 -13.82
N ALA A 73 2.45 1.25 -14.54
CA ALA A 73 3.82 0.72 -14.55
C ALA A 73 4.46 0.84 -13.16
N HIS A 74 4.29 1.98 -12.47
CA HIS A 74 4.81 2.18 -11.11
C HIS A 74 4.28 1.13 -10.13
N TYR A 75 2.96 0.92 -10.09
CA TYR A 75 2.38 -0.02 -9.13
C TYR A 75 2.61 -1.49 -9.48
N LYS A 76 2.69 -1.86 -10.76
CA LYS A 76 2.72 -3.28 -11.17
C LYS A 76 4.04 -3.78 -11.76
N LYS A 77 4.86 -2.89 -12.33
CA LYS A 77 6.03 -3.30 -13.12
C LYS A 77 7.35 -2.86 -12.53
N THR A 78 7.38 -1.85 -11.66
CA THR A 78 8.64 -1.36 -11.07
C THR A 78 8.87 -1.94 -9.68
N ARG A 79 10.14 -1.98 -9.27
CA ARG A 79 10.54 -2.33 -7.89
C ARG A 79 10.24 -1.20 -6.89
N ALA A 80 9.96 0.01 -7.39
CA ALA A 80 9.74 1.18 -6.55
C ALA A 80 8.54 1.00 -5.61
N TYR A 81 7.42 0.47 -6.12
CA TYR A 81 6.27 0.18 -5.27
C TYR A 81 6.57 -0.86 -4.17
N LYS A 82 7.39 -1.87 -4.48
CA LYS A 82 7.83 -2.84 -3.46
C LYS A 82 8.58 -2.14 -2.32
N SER A 83 9.54 -1.28 -2.66
CA SER A 83 10.31 -0.52 -1.66
C SER A 83 9.42 0.44 -0.87
N GLU A 84 8.43 1.10 -1.49
CA GLU A 84 7.44 1.91 -0.76
C GLU A 84 6.64 1.09 0.25
N ALA A 85 6.22 -0.12 -0.14
CA ALA A 85 5.50 -1.03 0.74
C ALA A 85 6.38 -1.53 1.90
N GLU A 86 7.65 -1.85 1.62
CA GLU A 86 8.64 -2.20 2.66
C GLU A 86 8.84 -1.05 3.64
N ILE A 87 9.05 0.17 3.16
CA ILE A 87 9.17 1.38 4.01
C ILE A 87 7.90 1.57 4.85
N LEU A 88 6.71 1.34 4.30
CA LEU A 88 5.46 1.44 5.06
C LEU A 88 5.42 0.44 6.22
N VAL A 89 5.86 -0.80 6.00
CA VAL A 89 5.95 -1.82 7.04
C VAL A 89 7.01 -1.45 8.08
N GLU A 90 8.16 -0.93 7.66
CA GLU A 90 9.24 -0.50 8.56
C GLU A 90 8.84 0.69 9.44
N SER A 91 8.24 1.71 8.83
CA SER A 91 7.89 2.98 9.48
C SER A 91 6.60 2.93 10.29
N ASN A 92 5.66 2.03 9.97
CA ASN A 92 4.37 1.94 10.65
C ASN A 92 4.26 0.66 11.52
N PRO A 93 4.40 0.78 12.85
CA PRO A 93 4.38 -0.38 13.75
C PRO A 93 3.05 -1.14 13.74
N TYR A 94 1.93 -0.48 13.42
CA TYR A 94 0.63 -1.14 13.31
C TYR A 94 0.53 -2.02 12.07
N VAL A 95 1.03 -1.53 10.93
CA VAL A 95 1.05 -2.30 9.68
C VAL A 95 1.97 -3.51 9.82
N ARG A 96 3.14 -3.30 10.42
CA ARG A 96 4.06 -4.37 10.79
C ARG A 96 3.41 -5.44 11.66
N ARG A 97 2.84 -5.04 12.79
CA ARG A 97 2.22 -5.98 13.73
C ARG A 97 1.06 -6.75 13.08
N ASN A 98 0.27 -6.10 12.24
CA ASN A 98 -0.79 -6.76 11.49
C ASN A 98 -0.24 -7.80 10.51
N THR A 99 0.88 -7.49 9.84
CA THR A 99 1.53 -8.42 8.91
C THR A 99 2.02 -9.68 9.64
N VAL A 100 2.70 -9.52 10.77
CA VAL A 100 3.14 -10.64 11.63
C VAL A 100 1.95 -11.46 12.12
N ASN A 101 0.90 -10.80 12.63
CA ASN A 101 -0.30 -11.48 13.13
C ASN A 101 -1.01 -12.29 12.04
N LEU A 102 -1.10 -11.74 10.81
CA LEU A 102 -1.71 -12.42 9.68
C LEU A 102 -0.95 -13.69 9.31
N ASP A 103 0.39 -13.64 9.21
CA ASP A 103 1.20 -14.82 8.91
C ASP A 103 1.03 -15.90 9.98
N MET A 104 1.12 -15.53 11.26
CA MET A 104 0.92 -16.46 12.38
C MET A 104 -0.48 -17.08 12.38
N THR A 105 -1.50 -16.28 12.10
CA THR A 105 -2.90 -16.74 12.06
C THR A 105 -3.11 -17.72 10.92
N ILE A 106 -2.54 -17.44 9.73
CA ILE A 106 -2.63 -18.34 8.58
C ILE A 106 -1.93 -19.66 8.88
N ARG A 107 -0.71 -19.62 9.42
CA ARG A 107 0.04 -20.85 9.77
C ARG A 107 -0.72 -21.71 10.78
N LEU A 108 -1.28 -21.09 11.82
CA LEU A 108 -2.07 -21.79 12.82
C LEU A 108 -3.35 -22.37 12.21
N ASN A 109 -4.08 -21.58 11.42
CA ASN A 109 -5.33 -22.02 10.78
C ASN A 109 -5.11 -23.19 9.81
N LEU A 110 -4.02 -23.19 9.04
CA LEU A 110 -3.71 -24.30 8.14
C LEU A 110 -3.43 -25.60 8.91
N LYS A 111 -2.71 -25.53 10.03
CA LYS A 111 -2.43 -26.68 10.90
C LYS A 111 -3.70 -27.20 11.59
N LEU A 112 -4.54 -26.30 12.10
CA LEU A 112 -5.84 -26.67 12.66
C LEU A 112 -6.74 -27.32 11.61
N LEU A 113 -6.80 -26.76 10.39
CA LEU A 113 -7.58 -27.32 9.30
C LEU A 113 -7.09 -28.72 8.92
N SER A 114 -5.77 -28.96 8.88
CA SER A 114 -5.25 -30.31 8.61
C SER A 114 -5.70 -31.33 9.66
N LEU A 115 -5.72 -30.95 10.95
CA LEU A 115 -6.21 -31.84 12.00
C LEU A 115 -7.71 -32.10 11.88
N ILE A 116 -8.50 -31.06 11.64
CA ILE A 116 -9.95 -31.19 11.47
C ILE A 116 -10.28 -32.14 10.30
N LEU A 117 -9.56 -32.02 9.17
CA LEU A 117 -9.74 -32.90 8.03
C LEU A 117 -9.40 -34.36 8.35
N LYS A 118 -8.33 -34.62 9.11
CA LYS A 118 -7.98 -35.97 9.57
C LYS A 118 -9.04 -36.57 10.48
N LEU A 119 -9.47 -35.81 11.48
CA LEU A 119 -10.54 -36.21 12.39
C LEU A 119 -11.84 -36.51 11.63
N SER A 120 -12.19 -35.68 10.64
CA SER A 120 -13.36 -35.89 9.77
C SER A 120 -13.27 -37.18 8.96
N LYS A 121 -12.06 -37.61 8.57
CA LYS A 121 -11.81 -38.86 7.86
C LYS A 121 -11.67 -40.08 8.78
N LYS A 122 -11.82 -39.87 10.11
CA LYS A 122 -11.55 -40.88 11.15
C LYS A 122 -10.10 -41.40 11.11
N GLU A 123 -9.18 -40.60 10.60
CA GLU A 123 -7.75 -40.86 10.67
C GLU A 123 -7.25 -40.54 12.09
N THR A 124 -6.30 -41.31 12.60
CA THR A 124 -5.65 -41.02 13.89
C THR A 124 -4.75 -39.81 13.74
N VAL A 125 -4.87 -38.86 14.65
CA VAL A 125 -3.94 -37.72 14.75
C VAL A 125 -2.63 -38.21 15.34
N ASP A 126 -1.51 -37.93 14.69
CA ASP A 126 -0.19 -38.30 15.18
C ASP A 126 0.25 -37.38 16.33
N GLU A 127 0.96 -37.93 17.31
CA GLU A 127 1.45 -37.19 18.48
C GLU A 127 2.40 -36.05 18.05
N LYS A 128 3.16 -36.26 16.98
CA LYS A 128 4.03 -35.23 16.38
C LYS A 128 3.26 -34.03 15.86
N GLU A 129 2.08 -34.23 15.28
CA GLU A 129 1.26 -33.13 14.75
C GLU A 129 0.67 -32.26 15.87
N ILE A 130 0.32 -32.91 16.99
CA ILE A 130 -0.10 -32.21 18.21
C ILE A 130 1.08 -31.42 18.77
N GLU A 131 2.27 -32.03 18.85
CA GLU A 131 3.48 -31.36 19.34
C GLU A 131 3.86 -30.14 18.48
N GLU A 132 3.72 -30.23 17.15
CA GLU A 132 3.96 -29.09 16.24
C GLU A 132 3.01 -27.92 16.51
N ILE A 133 1.73 -28.19 16.78
CA ILE A 133 0.74 -27.15 17.10
C ILE A 133 1.01 -26.55 18.47
N GLU A 134 1.37 -27.36 19.46
CA GLU A 134 1.77 -26.85 20.77
C GLU A 134 3.00 -25.95 20.67
N LYS A 135 4.00 -26.33 19.87
CA LYS A 135 5.18 -25.48 19.62
C LYS A 135 4.79 -24.16 18.99
N LEU A 136 3.91 -24.18 17.98
CA LEU A 136 3.41 -22.97 17.32
C LEU A 136 2.62 -22.08 18.29
N GLN A 137 1.75 -22.67 19.10
CA GLN A 137 0.99 -21.96 20.13
C GLN A 137 1.91 -21.32 21.16
N LYS A 138 2.86 -22.07 21.73
CA LYS A 138 3.85 -21.56 22.70
C LYS A 138 4.66 -20.41 22.11
N HIS A 139 5.07 -20.53 20.85
CA HIS A 139 5.77 -19.47 20.13
C HIS A 139 4.92 -18.20 20.00
N ILE A 140 3.66 -18.32 19.58
CA ILE A 140 2.74 -17.17 19.45
C ILE A 140 2.49 -16.51 20.82
N VAL A 141 2.25 -17.30 21.87
CA VAL A 141 2.02 -16.79 23.23
C VAL A 141 3.23 -16.01 23.73
N ASN A 142 4.43 -16.58 23.59
CA ASN A 142 5.68 -15.92 24.00
C ASN A 142 5.85 -14.58 23.26
N LEU A 143 5.65 -14.58 21.94
CA LEU A 143 5.78 -13.36 21.14
C LEU A 143 4.73 -12.30 21.52
N VAL A 144 3.48 -12.70 21.78
CA VAL A 144 2.42 -11.77 22.23
C VAL A 144 2.73 -11.16 23.59
N GLN A 145 3.31 -11.93 24.52
CA GLN A 145 3.64 -11.47 25.87
C GLN A 145 4.83 -10.52 25.90
N ASN A 146 5.83 -10.75 25.03
CA ASN A 146 7.09 -10.02 25.09
C ASN A 146 7.17 -8.83 24.13
N ARG A 147 6.21 -8.68 23.21
CA ARG A 147 6.22 -7.58 22.23
C ARG A 147 5.42 -6.35 22.64
N SER A 148 5.87 -5.22 22.12
CA SER A 148 5.37 -3.86 22.22
C SER A 148 5.38 -3.24 20.82
N LEU A 149 4.65 -2.14 20.62
CA LEU A 149 4.62 -1.46 19.31
C LEU A 149 5.95 -0.76 18.97
N THR A 150 6.82 -0.55 19.96
CA THR A 150 8.06 0.22 19.83
C THR A 150 9.30 -0.66 19.67
N ASP A 151 9.21 -1.96 19.97
CA ASP A 151 10.34 -2.86 19.81
C ASP A 151 10.51 -3.37 18.37
N GLN A 152 11.59 -4.13 18.18
CA GLN A 152 11.99 -4.72 16.92
C GLN A 152 11.54 -6.18 16.78
N ILE A 153 10.85 -6.77 17.76
CA ILE A 153 10.50 -8.20 17.77
C ILE A 153 9.67 -8.56 16.53
N ASP A 154 8.67 -7.73 16.21
CA ASP A 154 7.86 -7.93 15.01
C ASP A 154 8.70 -7.73 13.72
N MET A 155 9.70 -6.84 13.71
CA MET A 155 10.60 -6.67 12.54
C MET A 155 11.50 -7.89 12.35
N ASP A 156 12.12 -8.37 13.42
CA ASP A 156 13.00 -9.53 13.40
C ASP A 156 12.26 -10.78 12.91
N TYR A 157 11.01 -10.94 13.35
CA TYR A 157 10.14 -12.00 12.83
C TYR A 157 9.92 -11.88 11.32
N LEU A 158 9.56 -10.69 10.82
CA LEU A 158 9.34 -10.47 9.39
C LEU A 158 10.60 -10.79 8.56
N MET A 159 11.76 -10.34 9.01
CA MET A 159 13.02 -10.59 8.31
C MET A 159 13.36 -12.09 8.27
N LYS A 160 13.17 -12.79 9.39
CA LYS A 160 13.52 -14.21 9.52
C LYS A 160 12.54 -15.15 8.81
N GLU A 161 11.23 -14.93 8.97
CA GLU A 161 10.20 -15.89 8.60
C GLU A 161 9.48 -15.58 7.28
N ILE A 162 9.42 -14.30 6.90
CA ILE A 162 8.64 -13.84 5.74
C ILE A 162 9.55 -13.39 4.60
N ALA A 163 10.52 -12.51 4.87
CA ALA A 163 11.35 -11.92 3.82
C ALA A 163 12.23 -12.97 3.13
N LYS A 164 12.63 -14.05 3.83
CA LYS A 164 13.50 -15.15 3.34
C LYS A 164 14.52 -14.67 2.30
N THR A 165 15.24 -13.60 2.62
CA THR A 165 16.42 -13.17 1.88
C THR A 165 17.62 -13.98 2.31
#